data_AF-A0A3M2DPQ2-F1
#
_entry.id   AF-A0A3M2DPQ2-F1
#
_cell.length_a   1.000
_cell.length_b   1.000
_cell.length_c   1.000
_cell.angle_alpha   90.00
_cell.angle_beta   90.00
_cell.angle_gamma   90.00
#
_symmetry.space_group_name_H-M   'P 1'
#
loop_
_entity.id
_entity.type
_entity.pdbx_description
1 polymer ?
#
loop_
_entity_poly.entity_id
_entity_poly.type
_entity_poly.pdbx_seq_one_letter_code
_entity_poly.pdbx_strand_id
1 'polypeptide(L)'
;MKNTKYSLMTLSIGAALAVSVAATTQSEERYIVKFKPGHGAAVQSAIRAAGGKVALSLDRFDAKAVYLPAKAVQALANNPNVEYVELDAKRYPMSYSDTAGDPMKTEVVPYGIPMVQADQLDYVAGSGIKVCIIDSGLDTSATDFNWNNITGSNEPGTGNWYEHGGPHGTHVAGTIAALGGNGKGVVGVNANGAIPLHIVKVFNESG
;
A
#
# COMPACT_ATOMS: atom_id res chain seq x y z
N MET A 1 -39.53 -73.58 45.76
CA MET A 1 -40.18 -72.70 44.77
C MET A 1 -39.27 -71.50 44.53
N LYS A 2 -38.86 -71.29 43.27
CA LYS A 2 -38.21 -70.11 42.64
C LYS A 2 -36.89 -69.58 43.26
N ASN A 3 -35.76 -70.11 42.80
CA ASN A 3 -34.46 -69.42 42.87
C ASN A 3 -34.29 -68.50 41.64
N THR A 4 -34.28 -67.21 41.89
CA THR A 4 -34.10 -66.13 40.90
C THR A 4 -32.64 -66.08 40.43
N LYS A 5 -32.41 -66.24 39.12
CA LYS A 5 -31.10 -65.99 38.49
C LYS A 5 -31.01 -64.51 38.14
N TYR A 6 -30.06 -63.77 38.71
CA TYR A 6 -29.71 -62.43 38.24
C TYR A 6 -28.66 -62.54 37.13
N SER A 7 -29.01 -62.06 35.93
CA SER A 7 -28.10 -61.92 34.79
C SER A 7 -27.44 -60.55 34.89
N LEU A 8 -26.11 -60.51 35.05
CA LEU A 8 -25.34 -59.27 34.92
C LEU A 8 -25.26 -58.89 33.43
N MET A 9 -25.96 -57.83 33.04
CA MET A 9 -25.70 -57.11 31.79
C MET A 9 -24.47 -56.23 31.99
N THR A 10 -23.36 -56.56 31.32
CA THR A 10 -22.20 -55.69 31.18
C THR A 10 -22.50 -54.62 30.12
N LEU A 11 -22.59 -53.37 30.55
CA LEU A 11 -22.74 -52.21 29.67
C LEU A 11 -21.35 -51.72 29.24
N SER A 12 -20.91 -52.06 28.03
CA SER A 12 -19.68 -51.57 27.42
C SER A 12 -19.89 -50.16 26.86
N ILE A 13 -19.41 -49.15 27.59
CA ILE A 13 -19.34 -47.76 27.12
C ILE A 13 -18.15 -47.64 26.16
N GLY A 14 -18.42 -47.59 24.86
CA GLY A 14 -17.43 -47.26 23.84
C GLY A 14 -17.15 -45.76 23.84
N ALA A 15 -15.98 -45.34 24.31
CA ALA A 15 -15.53 -43.96 24.20
C ALA A 15 -15.12 -43.67 22.74
N ALA A 16 -15.97 -42.98 21.99
CA ALA A 16 -15.60 -42.43 20.69
C ALA A 16 -14.73 -41.17 20.92
N LEU A 17 -13.42 -41.30 20.77
CA LEU A 17 -12.53 -40.14 20.69
C LEU A 17 -12.78 -39.41 19.36
N ALA A 18 -13.55 -38.32 19.42
CA ALA A 18 -13.60 -37.35 18.34
C ALA A 18 -12.28 -36.56 18.31
N VAL A 19 -11.36 -36.94 17.42
CA VAL A 19 -10.16 -36.15 17.13
C VAL A 19 -10.59 -34.97 16.26
N SER A 20 -10.84 -33.82 16.89
CA SER A 20 -11.01 -32.56 16.18
C SER A 20 -9.66 -32.10 15.64
N VAL A 21 -9.39 -32.38 14.37
CA VAL A 21 -8.26 -31.79 13.64
C VAL A 21 -8.57 -30.32 13.44
N ALA A 22 -7.98 -29.46 14.26
CA ALA A 22 -7.99 -28.02 14.01
C ALA A 22 -7.26 -27.77 12.70
N ALA A 23 -8.00 -27.40 11.65
CA ALA A 23 -7.41 -26.94 10.41
C ALA A 23 -6.67 -25.63 10.72
N THR A 24 -5.34 -25.69 10.72
CA THR A 24 -4.52 -24.49 10.72
C THR A 24 -4.78 -23.76 9.42
N THR A 25 -5.54 -22.67 9.48
CA THR A 25 -5.67 -21.73 8.36
C THR A 25 -4.31 -21.11 8.15
N GLN A 26 -3.49 -21.74 7.29
CA GLN A 26 -2.22 -21.20 6.88
C GLN A 26 -2.50 -19.87 6.17
N SER A 27 -2.06 -18.77 6.77
CA SER A 27 -2.21 -17.42 6.24
C SER A 27 -1.69 -17.38 4.79
N GLU A 28 -2.57 -17.05 3.85
CA GLU A 28 -2.15 -16.76 2.47
C GLU A 28 -1.38 -15.44 2.46
N GLU A 29 -0.11 -15.50 2.07
CA GLU A 29 0.71 -14.30 1.85
C GLU A 29 0.57 -13.82 0.41
N ARG A 30 0.85 -12.53 0.18
CA ARG A 30 0.84 -11.93 -1.16
C ARG A 30 2.25 -11.98 -1.75
N TYR A 31 2.34 -12.42 -3.00
CA TYR A 31 3.58 -12.53 -3.76
C TYR A 31 3.44 -11.80 -5.08
N ILE A 32 4.54 -11.29 -5.62
CA ILE A 32 4.65 -10.88 -7.01
C ILE A 32 5.20 -12.06 -7.81
N VAL A 33 4.44 -12.50 -8.80
CA VAL A 33 4.86 -13.54 -9.75
C VAL A 33 5.14 -12.88 -11.09
N LYS A 34 6.42 -12.80 -11.45
CA LYS A 34 6.89 -12.33 -12.76
C LYS A 34 6.98 -13.51 -13.71
N PHE A 35 6.43 -13.37 -14.90
CA PHE A 35 6.45 -14.39 -15.94
C PHE A 35 7.30 -13.96 -17.13
N LYS A 36 7.83 -14.96 -17.85
CA LYS A 36 8.57 -14.74 -19.08
C LYS A 36 7.64 -14.13 -20.15
N PRO A 37 8.13 -13.25 -21.03
CA PRO A 37 7.31 -12.59 -22.05
C PRO A 37 6.45 -13.58 -22.84
N GLY A 38 5.18 -13.26 -23.05
CA GLY A 38 4.23 -14.10 -23.79
C GLY A 38 3.61 -15.26 -22.99
N HIS A 39 4.03 -15.50 -21.74
CA HIS A 39 3.53 -16.63 -20.95
C HIS A 39 2.48 -16.27 -19.87
N GLY A 40 1.99 -15.03 -19.84
CA GLY A 40 1.06 -14.56 -18.80
C GLY A 40 -0.21 -15.41 -18.64
N ALA A 41 -0.80 -15.87 -19.74
CA ALA A 41 -2.00 -16.73 -19.68
C ALA A 41 -1.71 -18.13 -19.10
N ALA A 42 -0.55 -18.71 -19.43
CA ALA A 42 -0.12 -19.99 -18.91
C ALA A 42 0.18 -19.91 -17.40
N VAL A 43 0.88 -18.85 -16.97
CA VAL A 43 1.19 -18.62 -15.55
C VAL A 43 -0.08 -18.30 -14.76
N GLN A 44 -1.02 -17.54 -15.31
CA GLN A 44 -2.34 -17.31 -14.68
C GLN A 44 -3.09 -18.64 -14.47
N SER A 45 -3.02 -19.56 -15.41
CA SER A 45 -3.64 -20.89 -15.27
C SER A 45 -2.95 -21.71 -14.17
N ALA A 46 -1.62 -21.66 -14.09
CA ALA A 46 -0.83 -22.29 -13.03
C ALA A 46 -1.15 -21.72 -11.64
N ILE A 47 -1.26 -20.39 -11.52
CA ILE A 47 -1.66 -19.69 -10.27
C ILE A 47 -3.02 -20.21 -9.80
N ARG A 48 -4.03 -20.27 -10.70
CA ARG A 48 -5.37 -20.76 -10.36
C ARG A 48 -5.36 -22.23 -9.95
N ALA A 49 -4.62 -23.08 -10.68
CA ALA A 49 -4.48 -24.50 -10.35
C ALA A 49 -3.81 -24.73 -8.98
N ALA A 50 -2.92 -23.83 -8.57
CA ALA A 50 -2.26 -23.86 -7.27
C ALA A 50 -3.11 -23.28 -6.12
N GLY A 51 -4.37 -22.88 -6.40
CA GLY A 51 -5.27 -22.27 -5.43
C GLY A 51 -5.00 -20.77 -5.18
N GLY A 52 -4.19 -20.13 -6.03
CA GLY A 52 -3.85 -18.72 -5.90
C GLY A 52 -4.97 -17.78 -6.35
N LYS A 53 -5.05 -16.60 -5.72
CA LYS A 53 -6.01 -15.54 -6.04
C LYS A 53 -5.26 -14.32 -6.54
N VAL A 54 -5.63 -13.82 -7.72
CA VAL A 54 -5.02 -12.59 -8.27
C VAL A 54 -5.56 -11.38 -7.54
N ALA A 55 -4.67 -10.63 -6.89
CA ALA A 55 -4.97 -9.37 -6.23
C ALA A 55 -4.88 -8.18 -7.19
N LEU A 56 -3.82 -8.15 -8.02
CA LEU A 56 -3.58 -7.10 -9.00
C LEU A 56 -2.85 -7.66 -10.22
N SER A 57 -3.28 -7.26 -11.43
CA SER A 57 -2.54 -7.56 -12.66
C SER A 57 -1.57 -6.42 -12.96
N LEU A 58 -0.30 -6.78 -13.18
CA LEU A 58 0.80 -5.86 -13.49
C LEU A 58 1.27 -6.14 -14.92
N ASP A 59 0.34 -6.09 -15.87
CA ASP A 59 0.57 -6.63 -17.23
C ASP A 59 1.69 -5.88 -17.97
N ARG A 60 1.88 -4.57 -17.68
CA ARG A 60 3.00 -3.78 -18.22
C ARG A 60 4.38 -4.29 -17.78
N PHE A 61 4.41 -5.08 -16.71
CA PHE A 61 5.61 -5.66 -16.13
C PHE A 61 5.62 -7.17 -16.25
N ASP A 62 4.77 -7.78 -17.09
CA ASP A 62 4.62 -9.23 -17.18
C ASP A 62 4.51 -9.90 -15.79
N ALA A 63 3.74 -9.30 -14.88
CA ALA A 63 3.65 -9.77 -13.50
C ALA A 63 2.22 -9.75 -12.97
N LYS A 64 1.99 -10.46 -11.86
CA LYS A 64 0.76 -10.38 -11.08
C LYS A 64 1.07 -10.42 -9.58
N ALA A 65 0.40 -9.57 -8.82
CA ALA A 65 0.33 -9.70 -7.37
C ALA A 65 -0.76 -10.72 -7.02
N VAL A 66 -0.40 -11.77 -6.28
CA VAL A 66 -1.24 -12.93 -6.03
C VAL A 66 -1.16 -13.36 -4.57
N TYR A 67 -2.29 -13.69 -3.97
CA TYR A 67 -2.32 -14.45 -2.72
C TYR A 67 -2.05 -15.91 -3.04
N LEU A 68 -1.04 -16.51 -2.40
CA LEU A 68 -0.64 -17.89 -2.61
C LEU A 68 -0.58 -18.66 -1.30
N PRO A 69 -1.01 -19.94 -1.28
CA PRO A 69 -0.65 -20.86 -0.21
C PRO A 69 0.88 -21.05 -0.18
N ALA A 70 1.50 -21.08 1.01
CA ALA A 70 2.95 -21.22 1.14
C ALA A 70 3.53 -22.43 0.37
N LYS A 71 2.79 -23.55 0.34
CA LYS A 71 3.17 -24.76 -0.42
C LYS A 71 3.22 -24.58 -1.94
N ALA A 72 2.54 -23.58 -2.48
CA ALA A 72 2.46 -23.31 -3.92
C ALA A 72 3.63 -22.46 -4.43
N VAL A 73 4.30 -21.72 -3.54
CA VAL A 73 5.35 -20.74 -3.91
C VAL A 73 6.50 -21.43 -4.64
N GLN A 74 7.06 -22.50 -4.07
CA GLN A 74 8.19 -23.21 -4.70
C GLN A 74 7.80 -23.87 -6.03
N ALA A 75 6.58 -24.41 -6.12
CA ALA A 75 6.10 -25.04 -7.36
C ALA A 75 5.94 -24.01 -8.49
N LEU A 76 5.43 -22.81 -8.18
CA LEU A 76 5.36 -21.71 -9.13
C LEU A 76 6.75 -21.17 -9.48
N ALA A 77 7.65 -21.02 -8.51
CA ALA A 77 9.02 -20.59 -8.75
C ALA A 77 9.81 -21.56 -9.67
N ASN A 78 9.51 -22.86 -9.60
CA ASN A 78 10.11 -23.87 -10.47
C ASN A 78 9.41 -24.00 -11.84
N ASN A 79 8.34 -23.25 -12.10
CA ASN A 79 7.63 -23.31 -13.39
C ASN A 79 8.50 -22.71 -14.50
N PRO A 80 8.71 -23.40 -15.64
CA PRO A 80 9.58 -22.91 -16.71
C PRO A 80 9.12 -21.58 -17.35
N ASN A 81 7.86 -21.19 -17.16
CA ASN A 81 7.27 -19.95 -17.66
C ASN A 81 7.35 -18.78 -16.66
N VAL A 82 7.76 -19.06 -15.41
CA VAL A 82 7.95 -18.05 -14.36
C VAL A 82 9.41 -17.60 -14.36
N GLU A 83 9.63 -16.31 -14.18
CA GLU A 83 10.97 -15.71 -14.05
C GLU A 83 11.38 -15.67 -12.58
N TYR A 84 10.50 -15.16 -11.71
CA TYR A 84 10.67 -15.21 -10.27
C TYR A 84 9.34 -15.14 -9.52
N VAL A 85 9.38 -15.54 -8.25
CA VAL A 85 8.33 -15.32 -7.26
C VAL A 85 8.96 -14.63 -6.06
N GLU A 86 8.49 -13.45 -5.71
CA GLU A 86 8.99 -12.67 -4.56
C GLU A 86 7.85 -12.31 -3.62
N LEU A 87 8.17 -12.13 -2.33
CA LEU A 87 7.20 -11.70 -1.33
C LEU A 87 6.80 -10.23 -1.60
N ASP A 88 5.49 -9.97 -1.65
CA ASP A 88 4.95 -8.62 -1.74
C ASP A 88 4.82 -8.03 -0.33
N ALA A 89 5.95 -7.53 0.18
CA ALA A 89 6.05 -7.00 1.53
C ALA A 89 5.29 -5.67 1.67
N LYS A 90 4.51 -5.55 2.75
CA LYS A 90 3.85 -4.30 3.13
C LYS A 90 4.89 -3.20 3.36
N ARG A 91 4.58 -2.00 2.89
CA ARG A 91 5.36 -0.78 3.11
C ARG A 91 4.54 0.19 3.96
N TYR A 92 5.25 1.08 4.64
CA TYR A 92 4.64 2.09 5.50
C TYR A 92 5.33 3.44 5.25
N PRO A 93 4.58 4.55 5.34
CA PRO A 93 5.16 5.89 5.25
C PRO A 93 6.15 6.16 6.41
N MET A 94 7.18 6.97 6.16
CA MET A 94 8.18 7.35 7.16
C MET A 94 8.04 8.83 7.49
N SER A 95 7.60 9.16 8.71
CA SER A 95 7.42 10.56 9.13
C SER A 95 8.50 11.03 10.11
N TYR A 96 8.88 12.30 10.00
CA TYR A 96 9.68 13.06 10.96
C TYR A 96 9.03 14.44 11.15
N SER A 97 8.97 14.94 12.39
CA SER A 97 8.42 16.26 12.70
C SER A 97 9.55 17.22 13.07
N ASP A 98 9.62 18.36 12.37
CA ASP A 98 10.49 19.49 12.74
C ASP A 98 9.73 20.44 13.70
N THR A 99 10.46 21.25 14.46
CA THR A 99 9.97 22.15 15.53
C THR A 99 10.03 23.64 15.19
N ALA A 100 10.20 24.01 13.92
CA ALA A 100 10.23 25.41 13.53
C ALA A 100 8.83 26.06 13.58
N GLY A 101 8.55 26.82 14.66
CA GLY A 101 7.41 27.73 14.75
C GLY A 101 6.02 27.06 14.81
N ASP A 102 4.98 27.88 14.69
CA ASP A 102 3.58 27.44 14.62
C ASP A 102 3.00 27.84 13.25
N PRO A 103 3.07 26.95 12.23
CA PRO A 103 2.61 27.24 10.87
C PRO A 103 1.08 27.47 10.78
N MET A 104 0.34 27.20 11.86
CA MET A 104 -1.08 27.53 11.95
C MET A 104 -1.34 29.01 12.30
N LYS A 105 -0.31 29.77 12.72
CA LYS A 105 -0.42 31.19 13.09
C LYS A 105 0.23 32.14 12.11
N THR A 106 1.33 31.73 11.49
CA THR A 106 2.11 32.52 10.52
C THR A 106 2.76 31.57 9.54
N GLU A 107 3.02 32.05 8.33
CA GLU A 107 3.88 31.32 7.38
C GLU A 107 5.26 31.10 7.99
N VAL A 108 5.78 29.87 7.84
CA VAL A 108 7.11 29.48 8.30
C VAL A 108 7.93 29.01 7.11
N VAL A 109 9.20 29.40 7.02
CA VAL A 109 10.16 28.77 6.12
C VAL A 109 10.83 27.61 6.85
N PRO A 110 10.55 26.33 6.52
CA PRO A 110 11.19 25.19 7.16
C PRO A 110 12.71 25.24 6.96
N TYR A 111 13.48 24.83 7.97
CA TYR A 111 14.95 24.91 7.96
C TYR A 111 15.59 24.23 6.73
N GLY A 112 14.99 23.14 6.26
CA GLY A 112 15.46 22.42 5.08
C GLY A 112 15.43 23.21 3.76
N ILE A 113 14.56 24.21 3.63
CA ILE A 113 14.40 24.99 2.38
C ILE A 113 15.65 25.81 2.06
N PRO A 114 16.13 26.71 2.94
CA PRO A 114 17.38 27.43 2.68
C PRO A 114 18.61 26.52 2.76
N MET A 115 18.55 25.40 3.50
CA MET A 115 19.66 24.43 3.54
C MET A 115 19.96 23.85 2.14
N VAL A 116 18.94 23.63 1.33
CA VAL A 116 19.09 23.19 -0.07
C VAL A 116 19.16 24.35 -1.07
N GLN A 117 19.30 25.59 -0.57
CA GLN A 117 19.38 26.81 -1.37
C GLN A 117 18.17 27.04 -2.30
N ALA A 118 17.01 26.48 -1.96
CA ALA A 118 15.79 26.64 -2.76
C ALA A 118 15.29 28.09 -2.78
N ASP A 119 15.58 28.86 -1.73
CA ASP A 119 15.29 30.29 -1.61
C ASP A 119 16.12 31.17 -2.55
N GLN A 120 17.11 30.60 -3.25
CA GLN A 120 17.99 31.32 -4.18
C GLN A 120 17.57 31.13 -5.65
N LEU A 121 16.54 30.32 -5.91
CA LEU A 121 16.12 29.93 -7.26
C LEU A 121 14.60 29.98 -7.40
N ASP A 122 14.14 30.60 -8.47
CA ASP A 122 12.72 30.54 -8.85
C ASP A 122 12.47 29.42 -9.85
N TYR A 123 11.40 28.65 -9.63
CA TYR A 123 10.92 27.72 -10.64
C TYR A 123 10.21 28.44 -11.78
N VAL A 124 10.62 28.14 -13.00
CA VAL A 124 10.02 28.71 -14.21
C VAL A 124 8.83 27.84 -14.65
N ALA A 125 7.64 28.44 -14.58
CA ALA A 125 6.39 27.86 -15.08
C ALA A 125 6.53 27.44 -16.55
N GLY A 126 5.87 26.35 -16.94
CA GLY A 126 5.86 25.91 -18.34
C GLY A 126 7.16 25.25 -18.82
N SER A 127 8.07 24.89 -17.90
CA SER A 127 9.27 24.08 -18.20
C SER A 127 8.97 22.63 -18.64
N GLY A 128 7.68 22.24 -18.69
CA GLY A 128 7.25 20.89 -19.07
C GLY A 128 7.44 19.84 -17.98
N ILE A 129 7.90 20.23 -16.79
CA ILE A 129 8.12 19.34 -15.66
C ILE A 129 6.86 19.24 -14.80
N LYS A 130 6.48 18.02 -14.44
CA LYS A 130 5.40 17.69 -13.50
C LYS A 130 5.95 16.71 -12.45
N VAL A 131 5.62 16.92 -11.19
CA VAL A 131 6.08 16.06 -10.08
C VAL A 131 4.98 15.06 -9.72
N CYS A 132 5.33 13.77 -9.71
CA CYS A 132 4.45 12.71 -9.24
C CYS A 132 4.79 12.37 -7.78
N ILE A 133 3.79 12.44 -6.89
CA ILE A 133 3.93 12.12 -5.47
C ILE A 133 3.14 10.84 -5.21
N ILE A 134 3.85 9.76 -4.92
CA ILE A 134 3.28 8.43 -4.68
C ILE A 134 3.30 8.19 -3.17
N ASP A 135 2.17 8.39 -2.51
CA ASP A 135 2.11 8.46 -1.04
C ASP A 135 0.70 8.13 -0.49
N SER A 136 0.31 8.61 0.69
CA SER A 136 -1.01 8.46 1.30
C SER A 136 -2.06 9.42 0.76
N GLY A 137 -1.75 10.21 -0.28
CA GLY A 137 -2.65 11.21 -0.88
C GLY A 137 -2.36 12.63 -0.40
N LEU A 138 -3.21 13.58 -0.80
CA LEU A 138 -3.14 14.99 -0.43
C LEU A 138 -4.50 15.44 0.09
N ASP A 139 -4.57 15.88 1.34
CA ASP A 139 -5.83 16.28 1.95
C ASP A 139 -6.36 17.61 1.36
N THR A 140 -7.59 17.60 0.84
CA THR A 140 -8.25 18.78 0.27
C THR A 140 -8.53 19.91 1.25
N SER A 141 -8.50 19.63 2.55
CA SER A 141 -8.55 20.69 3.57
C SER A 141 -7.26 21.52 3.63
N ALA A 142 -6.16 21.07 3.01
CA ALA A 142 -4.92 21.84 2.92
C ALA A 142 -5.09 23.04 1.98
N THR A 143 -5.10 24.23 2.56
CA THR A 143 -5.33 25.49 1.83
C THR A 143 -4.05 26.11 1.24
N ASP A 144 -2.89 25.52 1.51
CA ASP A 144 -1.57 26.07 1.20
C ASP A 144 -1.02 25.62 -0.16
N PHE A 145 -1.92 25.35 -1.11
CA PHE A 145 -1.60 24.81 -2.43
C PHE A 145 -2.38 25.52 -3.55
N ASN A 146 -1.78 25.60 -4.75
CA ASN A 146 -2.51 25.96 -5.95
C ASN A 146 -3.22 24.72 -6.55
N TRP A 147 -4.43 24.45 -6.07
CA TRP A 147 -5.21 23.27 -6.46
C TRP A 147 -5.51 23.17 -7.97
N ASN A 148 -5.48 24.28 -8.72
CA ASN A 148 -5.66 24.26 -10.17
C ASN A 148 -4.52 23.53 -10.91
N ASN A 149 -3.36 23.40 -10.26
CA ASN A 149 -2.18 22.72 -10.81
C ASN A 149 -1.99 21.29 -10.26
N ILE A 150 -2.98 20.76 -9.54
CA ILE A 150 -2.90 19.45 -8.91
C ILE A 150 -3.89 18.50 -9.59
N THR A 151 -3.39 17.34 -9.97
CA THR A 151 -4.18 16.21 -10.46
C THR A 151 -3.85 14.98 -9.63
N GLY A 152 -4.59 13.88 -9.80
CA GLY A 152 -4.20 12.64 -9.15
C GLY A 152 -4.94 11.42 -9.65
N SER A 153 -4.52 10.27 -9.14
CA SER A 153 -5.01 8.94 -9.48
C SER A 153 -5.27 8.13 -8.21
N ASN A 154 -6.34 7.34 -8.22
CA ASN A 154 -6.73 6.46 -7.13
C ASN A 154 -6.25 5.05 -7.41
N GLU A 155 -5.50 4.44 -6.50
CA GLU A 155 -5.15 3.04 -6.59
C GLU A 155 -6.19 2.14 -5.90
N PRO A 156 -6.38 0.90 -6.35
CA PRO A 156 -7.31 -0.03 -5.71
C PRO A 156 -7.03 -0.21 -4.21
N GLY A 157 -8.06 -0.01 -3.39
CA GLY A 157 -7.98 -0.23 -1.94
C GLY A 157 -7.42 0.93 -1.12
N THR A 158 -7.13 2.09 -1.74
CA THR A 158 -6.53 3.24 -1.06
C THR A 158 -7.50 4.44 -0.91
N GLY A 159 -8.58 4.46 -1.69
CA GLY A 159 -9.59 5.54 -1.67
C GLY A 159 -9.24 6.68 -2.63
N ASN A 160 -9.85 7.84 -2.41
CA ASN A 160 -9.62 9.03 -3.24
C ASN A 160 -8.27 9.68 -2.91
N TRP A 161 -7.52 10.10 -3.93
CA TRP A 161 -6.20 10.72 -3.77
C TRP A 161 -6.23 12.06 -3.06
N TYR A 162 -7.37 12.75 -3.13
CA TYR A 162 -7.61 14.10 -2.60
C TYR A 162 -8.32 14.09 -1.22
N GLU A 163 -8.60 12.90 -0.68
CA GLU A 163 -9.23 12.71 0.62
C GLU A 163 -8.32 11.90 1.52
N HIS A 164 -8.38 12.17 2.83
CA HIS A 164 -7.65 11.40 3.84
C HIS A 164 -6.19 11.18 3.44
N GLY A 165 -5.56 12.25 2.91
CA GLY A 165 -4.14 12.28 2.55
C GLY A 165 -3.25 11.98 3.76
N GLY A 166 -3.81 12.13 4.97
CA GLY A 166 -3.14 11.93 6.23
C GLY A 166 -2.05 12.98 6.46
N PRO A 167 -1.35 12.88 7.61
CA PRO A 167 -0.23 13.76 7.90
C PRO A 167 0.96 13.53 6.97
N HIS A 168 1.14 12.35 6.37
CA HIS A 168 2.37 12.04 5.62
C HIS A 168 2.34 12.59 4.19
N GLY A 169 1.45 12.13 3.32
CA GLY A 169 1.41 12.57 1.92
C GLY A 169 1.17 14.08 1.76
N THR A 170 0.32 14.67 2.59
CA THR A 170 0.12 16.13 2.65
C THR A 170 1.39 16.88 3.05
N HIS A 171 2.15 16.35 4.03
CA HIS A 171 3.42 16.94 4.45
C HIS A 171 4.51 16.82 3.38
N VAL A 172 4.60 15.67 2.70
CA VAL A 172 5.51 15.45 1.56
C VAL A 172 5.19 16.45 0.44
N ALA A 173 3.92 16.59 0.08
CA ALA A 173 3.49 17.57 -0.92
C ALA A 173 3.81 19.01 -0.49
N GLY A 174 3.60 19.34 0.79
CA GLY A 174 3.90 20.67 1.32
C GLY A 174 5.39 21.00 1.25
N THR A 175 6.25 20.05 1.59
CA THR A 175 7.71 20.20 1.45
C THR A 175 8.11 20.54 0.01
N ILE A 176 7.43 19.94 -0.97
CA ILE A 176 7.74 20.14 -2.40
C ILE A 176 7.18 21.47 -2.91
N ALA A 177 5.92 21.80 -2.59
CA ALA A 177 5.16 22.80 -3.34
C ALA A 177 4.09 23.55 -2.51
N ALA A 178 4.21 23.59 -1.17
CA ALA A 178 3.43 24.55 -0.40
C ALA A 178 3.73 25.98 -0.88
N LEU A 179 2.68 26.79 -0.97
CA LEU A 179 2.78 28.17 -1.45
C LEU A 179 3.54 29.04 -0.46
N GLY A 180 4.43 29.91 -0.95
CA GLY A 180 5.11 30.90 -0.11
C GLY A 180 4.63 32.32 -0.38
N GLY A 181 4.85 33.21 0.58
CA GLY A 181 4.45 34.61 0.51
C GLY A 181 2.94 34.82 0.66
N ASN A 182 2.19 33.82 1.13
CA ASN A 182 0.74 33.90 1.30
C ASN A 182 0.31 34.12 2.77
N GLY A 183 1.29 34.07 3.70
CA GLY A 183 1.08 34.34 5.12
C GLY A 183 0.47 33.17 5.91
N LYS A 184 0.44 31.96 5.36
CA LYS A 184 -0.12 30.76 5.97
C LYS A 184 0.88 29.61 5.86
N GLY A 185 0.73 28.62 6.74
CA GLY A 185 1.38 27.32 6.55
C GLY A 185 2.90 27.39 6.44
N VAL A 186 3.45 26.77 5.39
CA VAL A 186 4.90 26.63 5.21
C VAL A 186 5.32 26.95 3.78
N VAL A 187 6.58 27.32 3.62
CA VAL A 187 7.16 27.49 2.28
C VAL A 187 7.71 26.16 1.76
N GLY A 188 7.23 25.71 0.61
CA GLY A 188 7.79 24.55 -0.10
C GLY A 188 9.02 24.91 -0.94
N VAL A 189 9.72 23.89 -1.46
CA VAL A 189 10.86 24.11 -2.37
C VAL A 189 10.44 24.88 -3.63
N ASN A 190 9.24 24.60 -4.17
CA ASN A 190 8.64 25.32 -5.30
C ASN A 190 7.45 26.15 -4.82
N ALA A 191 7.74 27.27 -4.18
CA ALA A 191 6.77 28.07 -3.45
C ALA A 191 5.82 28.94 -4.32
N ASN A 192 6.13 29.13 -5.60
CA ASN A 192 5.37 30.05 -6.46
C ASN A 192 4.06 29.47 -7.03
N GLY A 193 3.74 28.21 -6.72
CA GLY A 193 2.51 27.55 -7.14
C GLY A 193 2.44 27.19 -8.63
N ALA A 194 3.54 27.32 -9.37
CA ALA A 194 3.58 27.04 -10.80
C ALA A 194 3.91 25.58 -11.16
N ILE A 195 4.48 24.81 -10.23
CA ILE A 195 4.83 23.41 -10.49
C ILE A 195 3.57 22.53 -10.49
N PRO A 196 3.27 21.79 -11.57
CA PRO A 196 2.16 20.85 -11.58
C PRO A 196 2.47 19.62 -10.74
N LEU A 197 1.50 19.17 -9.94
CA LEU A 197 1.58 17.94 -9.15
C LEU A 197 0.64 16.86 -9.71
N HIS A 198 1.05 15.61 -9.58
CA HIS A 198 0.21 14.44 -9.75
C HIS A 198 0.29 13.56 -8.50
N ILE A 199 -0.80 13.45 -7.76
CA ILE A 199 -0.86 12.68 -6.51
C ILE A 199 -1.36 11.27 -6.82
N VAL A 200 -0.59 10.25 -6.42
CA VAL A 200 -0.97 8.85 -6.53
C VAL A 200 -1.06 8.28 -5.14
N LYS A 201 -2.27 7.92 -4.72
CA LYS A 201 -2.50 7.40 -3.36
C LYS A 201 -2.29 5.88 -3.33
N VAL A 202 -1.22 5.44 -2.69
CA VAL A 202 -0.84 4.02 -2.52
C VAL A 202 -0.98 3.50 -1.09
N PHE A 203 -1.03 4.40 -0.11
CA PHE A 203 -1.30 4.06 1.29
C PHE A 203 -2.72 4.45 1.67
N ASN A 204 -3.39 3.60 2.45
CA ASN A 204 -4.69 3.92 3.04
C ASN A 204 -4.50 4.51 4.45
N GLU A 205 -5.59 4.80 5.15
CA GLU A 205 -5.56 5.42 6.49
C GLU A 205 -4.82 4.58 7.55
N SER A 206 -4.61 3.28 7.31
CA SER A 206 -3.87 2.40 8.22
C SER A 206 -2.35 2.44 8.03
N GLY A 207 -1.86 3.16 7.03
CA GLY A 207 -0.45 3.14 6.62
C GLY A 207 -0.14 1.98 5.70
#